data_AF-A0A4P9ZFS1-F1
#
_entry.id   AF-A0A4P9ZFS1-F1
#
_cell.length_a   1.000
_cell.length_b   1.000
_cell.length_c   1.000
_cell.angle_alpha   90.00
_cell.angle_beta   90.00
_cell.angle_gamma   90.00
#
_symmetry.space_group_name_H-M   'P 1'
#
loop_
_entity.id
_entity.type
_entity.pdbx_description
1 polymer ?
#
loop_
_entity_poly.entity_id
_entity_poly.type
_entity_poly.pdbx_seq_one_letter_code
_entity_poly.pdbx_strand_id
1 'polypeptide(L)'
;MVYFPVFGDKQDQYLQQLISPEKDVEGFNFIYYHNFYHNVRFLDPPTKEQKSILPCKPLAMVKILDYLGVHNKHLHYGNRLYGKKIFVVNRSEIVGRPVAALLANDGSTVYSLDINNMQKFTRGDDLLMQSHKVTDLDSQEYSLEKVAPQCDVIITGVPSDSYKFPTELVSNGTMVINFSSAKNFDDSIKQKAGLYVPSIGKVTVSMLLRNLLRLIRNGEIRERAKK
;
A
#
# COMPACT_ATOMS: atom_id res chain seq x y z
N MET A 1 14.45 -12.23 -5.58
CA MET A 1 13.61 -11.98 -4.40
C MET A 1 14.37 -12.43 -3.17
N VAL A 2 14.12 -11.80 -2.03
CA VAL A 2 14.73 -12.15 -0.74
C VAL A 2 13.61 -12.24 0.28
N TYR A 3 13.54 -13.33 1.03
CA TYR A 3 12.54 -13.49 2.09
C TYR A 3 13.01 -12.78 3.35
N PHE A 4 12.26 -11.75 3.76
CA PHE A 4 12.50 -10.98 4.99
C PHE A 4 11.55 -11.42 6.11
N PRO A 5 11.94 -11.29 7.39
CA PRO A 5 13.23 -10.74 7.87
C PRO A 5 14.41 -11.70 7.67
N VAL A 6 15.60 -11.17 7.35
CA VAL A 6 16.86 -11.93 7.34
C VAL A 6 17.60 -11.71 8.66
N PHE A 7 17.84 -10.45 9.00
CA PHE A 7 18.40 -10.02 10.29
C PHE A 7 17.34 -9.41 11.22
N GLY A 8 16.23 -8.90 10.66
CA GLY A 8 15.14 -8.30 11.46
C GLY A 8 15.42 -6.87 11.94
N ASP A 9 16.49 -6.23 11.44
CA ASP A 9 16.88 -4.87 11.77
C ASP A 9 17.12 -4.01 10.50
N LYS A 10 17.84 -2.89 10.63
CA LYS A 10 18.14 -1.99 9.50
C LYS A 10 19.02 -2.63 8.42
N GLN A 11 19.71 -3.74 8.70
CA GLN A 11 20.50 -4.46 7.70
C GLN A 11 19.62 -5.01 6.59
N ASP A 12 18.37 -5.38 6.90
CA ASP A 12 17.42 -5.85 5.88
C ASP A 12 17.10 -4.73 4.87
N GLN A 13 17.01 -3.47 5.32
CA GLN A 13 16.84 -2.33 4.42
C GLN A 13 18.07 -2.13 3.53
N TYR A 14 19.27 -2.35 4.06
CA TYR A 14 20.50 -2.31 3.28
C TYR A 14 20.54 -3.43 2.23
N LEU A 15 20.21 -4.67 2.61
CA LEU A 15 20.14 -5.82 1.71
C LEU A 15 19.16 -5.58 0.55
N GLN A 16 18.02 -4.94 0.82
CA GLN A 16 17.04 -4.56 -0.22
C GLN A 16 17.66 -3.64 -1.29
N GLN A 17 18.56 -2.72 -0.91
CA GLN A 17 19.19 -1.79 -1.86
C GLN A 17 20.33 -2.40 -2.66
N LEU A 18 20.89 -3.53 -2.21
CA LEU A 18 21.95 -4.25 -2.95
C LEU A 18 21.42 -5.02 -4.17
N ILE A 19 20.11 -5.31 -4.20
CA ILE A 19 19.50 -5.99 -5.34
C ILE A 19 19.50 -5.03 -6.53
N SER A 20 20.07 -5.48 -7.65
CA SER A 20 20.05 -4.73 -8.90
C SER A 20 18.60 -4.33 -9.25
N PRO A 21 18.33 -3.03 -9.52
CA PRO A 21 16.98 -2.56 -9.84
C PRO A 21 16.34 -3.34 -10.99
N GLU A 22 17.13 -3.78 -11.96
CA GLU A 22 16.65 -4.52 -13.14
C GLU A 22 16.19 -5.94 -12.83
N LYS A 23 16.58 -6.50 -11.68
CA LYS A 23 16.25 -7.85 -11.22
C LYS A 23 15.39 -7.85 -9.95
N ASP A 24 15.11 -6.67 -9.40
CA ASP A 24 14.29 -6.48 -8.21
C ASP A 24 12.79 -6.62 -8.54
N VAL A 25 12.32 -7.85 -8.56
CA VAL A 25 10.91 -8.20 -8.84
C VAL A 25 9.93 -7.70 -7.77
N GLU A 26 10.41 -7.43 -6.56
CA GLU A 26 9.56 -6.97 -5.44
C GLU A 26 9.40 -5.46 -5.44
N GLY A 27 10.35 -4.74 -6.03
CA GLY A 27 10.36 -3.28 -6.11
C GLY A 27 10.75 -2.62 -4.79
N PHE A 28 11.68 -3.22 -4.06
CA PHE A 28 12.20 -2.66 -2.81
C PHE A 28 13.29 -1.60 -3.01
N ASN A 29 13.92 -1.57 -4.18
CA ASN A 29 14.92 -0.56 -4.49
C ASN A 29 14.31 0.84 -4.37
N PHE A 30 15.05 1.76 -3.76
CA PHE A 30 14.63 3.12 -3.46
C PHE A 30 14.11 3.86 -4.69
N ILE A 31 14.65 3.60 -5.88
CA ILE A 31 14.16 4.17 -7.15
C ILE A 31 12.66 3.92 -7.33
N TYR A 32 12.17 2.72 -7.01
CA TYR A 32 10.77 2.37 -7.16
C TYR A 32 9.89 3.08 -6.14
N TYR A 33 10.32 3.20 -4.88
CA TYR A 33 9.60 3.97 -3.86
C TYR A 33 9.59 5.47 -4.16
N HIS A 34 10.72 6.03 -4.56
CA HIS A 34 10.81 7.42 -4.98
C HIS A 34 9.84 7.71 -6.13
N ASN A 35 9.92 6.90 -7.21
CA ASN A 35 9.04 7.07 -8.36
C ASN A 35 7.57 6.88 -7.99
N PHE A 36 7.29 5.95 -7.07
CA PHE A 36 5.97 5.72 -6.54
C PHE A 36 5.39 6.94 -5.82
N TYR A 37 6.14 7.54 -4.88
CA TYR A 37 5.68 8.71 -4.12
C TYR A 37 5.54 9.97 -4.99
N HIS A 38 6.41 10.13 -5.99
CA HIS A 38 6.40 11.25 -6.93
C HIS A 38 5.59 10.99 -8.20
N ASN A 39 4.80 9.91 -8.25
CA ASN A 39 3.96 9.55 -9.39
C ASN A 39 4.72 9.43 -10.74
N VAL A 40 6.01 9.13 -10.72
CA VAL A 40 6.87 8.90 -11.89
C VAL A 40 6.58 7.50 -12.46
N ARG A 41 6.11 7.45 -13.71
CA ARG A 41 5.62 6.20 -14.35
C ARG A 41 6.67 5.48 -15.20
N PHE A 42 7.74 6.16 -15.59
CA PHE A 42 8.74 5.66 -16.52
C PHE A 42 10.15 5.91 -15.97
N LEU A 43 11.07 4.98 -16.25
CA LEU A 43 12.47 5.02 -15.83
C LEU A 43 13.36 5.77 -16.83
N ASP A 44 12.88 5.98 -18.05
CA ASP A 44 13.62 6.49 -19.19
C ASP A 44 12.95 7.74 -19.80
N PRO A 45 12.84 8.86 -19.08
CA PRO A 45 12.52 10.13 -19.73
C PRO A 45 13.66 10.51 -20.70
N PRO A 46 13.37 11.02 -21.93
CA PRO A 46 12.05 11.37 -22.47
C PRO A 46 11.35 10.25 -23.26
N THR A 47 12.01 9.12 -23.55
CA THR A 47 11.51 8.03 -24.41
C THR A 47 10.27 7.35 -23.85
N LYS A 48 10.15 7.26 -22.51
CA LYS A 48 8.99 6.70 -21.78
C LYS A 48 8.60 5.28 -22.24
N GLU A 49 9.58 4.44 -22.53
CA GLU A 49 9.34 3.05 -22.97
C GLU A 49 9.43 2.07 -21.78
N GLN A 50 10.28 2.37 -20.80
CA GLN A 50 10.52 1.52 -19.63
C GLN A 50 9.65 1.95 -18.46
N LYS A 51 8.57 1.20 -18.19
CA LYS A 51 7.71 1.52 -17.05
C LYS A 51 8.42 1.22 -15.73
N SER A 52 8.31 2.14 -14.77
CA SER A 52 8.72 1.88 -13.39
C SER A 52 7.74 0.87 -12.76
N ILE A 53 8.27 -0.18 -12.14
CA ILE A 53 7.43 -1.12 -11.39
C ILE A 53 6.96 -0.48 -10.09
N LEU A 54 5.87 -1.01 -9.56
CA LEU A 54 5.36 -0.63 -8.25
C LEU A 54 5.76 -1.71 -7.23
N PRO A 55 6.06 -1.33 -5.98
CA PRO A 55 6.32 -2.31 -4.93
C PRO A 55 5.15 -3.31 -4.82
N CYS A 56 5.47 -4.60 -4.72
CA CYS A 56 4.50 -5.68 -4.92
C CYS A 56 3.33 -5.66 -3.91
N LYS A 57 3.59 -5.29 -2.64
CA LYS A 57 2.60 -5.26 -1.56
C LYS A 57 1.60 -4.10 -1.71
N PRO A 58 2.03 -2.82 -1.89
CA PRO A 58 1.11 -1.74 -2.26
C PRO A 58 0.31 -2.04 -3.53
N LEU A 59 0.95 -2.60 -4.55
CA LEU A 59 0.27 -2.98 -5.79
C LEU A 59 -0.80 -4.07 -5.55
N ALA A 60 -0.48 -5.08 -4.74
CA ALA A 60 -1.42 -6.14 -4.38
C ALA A 60 -2.63 -5.56 -3.64
N MET A 61 -2.42 -4.60 -2.73
CA MET A 61 -3.50 -3.93 -2.00
C MET A 61 -4.48 -3.24 -2.95
N VAL A 62 -3.97 -2.46 -3.92
CA VAL A 62 -4.83 -1.82 -4.93
C VAL A 62 -5.59 -2.86 -5.75
N LYS A 63 -4.95 -3.98 -6.13
CA LYS A 63 -5.63 -5.05 -6.87
C LYS A 63 -6.70 -5.78 -6.09
N ILE A 64 -6.50 -5.95 -4.78
CA ILE A 64 -7.54 -6.49 -3.91
C ILE A 64 -8.71 -5.51 -3.84
N LEU A 65 -8.45 -4.22 -3.60
CA LEU A 65 -9.51 -3.21 -3.51
C LEU A 65 -10.26 -3.01 -4.84
N ASP A 66 -9.57 -3.10 -5.98
CA ASP A 66 -10.18 -3.13 -7.32
C ASP A 66 -11.14 -4.32 -7.47
N TYR A 67 -10.71 -5.51 -7.00
CA TYR A 67 -11.47 -6.75 -7.10
C TYR A 67 -12.68 -6.77 -6.15
N LEU A 68 -12.54 -6.24 -4.94
CA LEU A 68 -13.60 -6.12 -3.95
C LEU A 68 -14.67 -5.07 -4.32
N GLY A 69 -14.46 -4.30 -5.40
CA GLY A 69 -15.40 -3.27 -5.85
C GLY A 69 -15.36 -1.97 -5.05
N VAL A 70 -14.32 -1.75 -4.24
CA VAL A 70 -14.14 -0.51 -3.48
C VAL A 70 -13.81 0.67 -4.41
N HIS A 71 -13.07 0.40 -5.48
CA HIS A 71 -12.76 1.40 -6.50
C HIS A 71 -13.99 1.67 -7.38
N ASN A 72 -14.46 2.92 -7.37
CA ASN A 72 -15.53 3.35 -8.25
C ASN A 72 -15.02 3.49 -9.69
N LYS A 73 -15.38 2.54 -10.55
CA LYS A 73 -14.96 2.49 -11.96
C LYS A 73 -15.57 3.60 -12.82
N HIS A 74 -16.61 4.29 -12.34
CA HIS A 74 -17.22 5.44 -13.03
C HIS A 74 -16.37 6.70 -12.89
N LEU A 75 -15.47 6.77 -11.89
CA LEU A 75 -14.56 7.89 -11.71
C LEU A 75 -13.30 7.72 -12.55
N HIS A 76 -12.69 8.85 -12.92
CA HIS A 76 -11.42 8.87 -13.63
C HIS A 76 -10.31 8.19 -12.85
N TYR A 77 -9.35 7.64 -13.57
CA TYR A 77 -8.14 7.03 -12.99
C TYR A 77 -7.41 8.05 -12.10
N GLY A 78 -6.98 7.62 -10.91
CA GLY A 78 -6.39 8.50 -9.90
C GLY A 78 -7.41 9.22 -9.00
N ASN A 79 -8.71 9.00 -9.17
CA ASN A 79 -9.74 9.52 -8.25
C ASN A 79 -10.81 8.47 -7.91
N ARG A 80 -10.49 7.18 -8.10
CA ARG A 80 -11.45 6.08 -7.97
C ARG A 80 -11.85 5.78 -6.53
N LEU A 81 -11.07 6.24 -5.55
CA LEU A 81 -11.37 6.11 -4.14
C LEU A 81 -11.90 7.42 -3.53
N TYR A 82 -12.34 8.36 -4.36
CA TYR A 82 -12.89 9.63 -3.89
C TYR A 82 -14.06 9.42 -2.92
N GLY A 83 -14.03 10.15 -1.81
CA GLY A 83 -15.04 10.09 -0.77
C GLY A 83 -14.96 8.85 0.15
N LYS A 84 -14.04 7.92 -0.10
CA LYS A 84 -13.80 6.78 0.78
C LYS A 84 -12.87 7.14 1.93
N LYS A 85 -13.19 6.62 3.12
CA LYS A 85 -12.34 6.71 4.31
C LYS A 85 -11.70 5.36 4.58
N ILE A 86 -10.37 5.33 4.67
CA ILE A 86 -9.59 4.11 4.85
C ILE A 86 -8.75 4.21 6.12
N PHE A 87 -8.80 3.19 6.96
CA PHE A 87 -7.97 3.08 8.16
C PHE A 87 -6.83 2.10 7.91
N VAL A 88 -5.58 2.51 8.12
CA VAL A 88 -4.39 1.67 7.95
C VAL A 88 -3.66 1.56 9.29
N VAL A 89 -3.59 0.34 9.83
CA VAL A 89 -2.83 0.00 11.03
C VAL A 89 -1.50 -0.58 10.63
N ASN A 90 -0.50 0.30 10.49
CA ASN A 90 0.93 0.06 10.23
C ASN A 90 1.44 1.27 9.42
N ARG A 91 2.55 1.88 9.82
CA ARG A 91 3.21 2.97 9.09
C ARG A 91 4.67 2.67 8.73
N SER A 92 5.02 1.40 8.57
CA SER A 92 6.34 0.97 8.09
C SER A 92 6.63 1.54 6.71
N GLU A 93 7.89 1.92 6.48
CA GLU A 93 8.36 2.43 5.19
C GLU A 93 8.29 1.37 4.07
N ILE A 94 8.25 0.08 4.44
CA ILE A 94 8.17 -1.04 3.49
C ILE A 94 6.75 -1.21 2.93
N VAL A 95 5.70 -0.98 3.72
CA VAL A 95 4.32 -1.29 3.28
C VAL A 95 3.31 -0.27 3.75
N GLY A 96 3.27 0.01 5.05
CA GLY A 96 2.21 0.80 5.68
C GLY A 96 2.09 2.20 5.09
N ARG A 97 3.18 2.98 5.14
CA ARG A 97 3.22 4.34 4.60
C ARG A 97 3.05 4.37 3.07
N PRO A 98 3.70 3.49 2.28
CA PRO A 98 3.44 3.39 0.84
C PRO A 98 1.98 3.10 0.50
N VAL A 99 1.31 2.18 1.20
CA VAL A 99 -0.11 1.88 1.00
C VAL A 99 -0.97 3.11 1.32
N ALA A 100 -0.72 3.77 2.45
CA ALA A 100 -1.48 4.97 2.82
C ALA A 100 -1.34 6.10 1.78
N ALA A 101 -0.12 6.34 1.29
CA ALA A 101 0.14 7.31 0.23
C ALA A 101 -0.55 6.95 -1.09
N LEU A 102 -0.55 5.66 -1.47
CA LEU A 102 -1.20 5.19 -2.70
C LEU A 102 -2.68 5.54 -2.71
N LEU A 103 -3.34 5.15 -1.63
CA LEU A 103 -4.78 5.25 -1.50
C LEU A 103 -5.21 6.72 -1.38
N ALA A 104 -4.42 7.54 -0.70
CA ALA A 104 -4.63 8.98 -0.64
C ALA A 104 -4.48 9.64 -2.02
N ASN A 105 -3.46 9.26 -2.79
CA ASN A 105 -3.26 9.75 -4.17
C ASN A 105 -4.43 9.36 -5.10
N ASP A 106 -5.09 8.21 -4.85
CA ASP A 106 -6.29 7.76 -5.59
C ASP A 106 -7.60 8.43 -5.12
N GLY A 107 -7.52 9.41 -4.21
CA GLY A 107 -8.63 10.29 -3.81
C GLY A 107 -9.26 9.97 -2.45
N SER A 108 -8.80 8.94 -1.74
CA SER A 108 -9.35 8.63 -0.41
C SER A 108 -8.78 9.51 0.69
N THR A 109 -9.50 9.58 1.81
CA THR A 109 -8.94 10.03 3.08
C THR A 109 -8.42 8.81 3.83
N VAL A 110 -7.12 8.77 4.10
CA VAL A 110 -6.50 7.64 4.80
C VAL A 110 -6.03 8.06 6.18
N TYR A 111 -6.46 7.33 7.20
CA TYR A 111 -5.98 7.45 8.56
C TYR A 111 -4.91 6.39 8.79
N SER A 112 -3.66 6.81 8.95
CA SER A 112 -2.52 5.94 9.20
C SER A 112 -2.21 5.94 10.69
N LEU A 113 -2.43 4.80 11.34
CA LEU A 113 -2.09 4.57 12.74
C LEU A 113 -0.68 3.96 12.85
N ASP A 114 0.10 4.53 13.74
CA ASP A 114 1.39 4.01 14.19
C ASP A 114 1.39 3.87 15.72
N ILE A 115 2.44 3.27 16.28
CA ILE A 115 2.57 3.04 17.73
C ILE A 115 2.48 4.36 18.51
N ASN A 116 3.03 5.44 17.96
CA ASN A 116 3.19 6.71 18.68
C ASN A 116 2.06 7.71 18.42
N ASN A 117 1.49 7.73 17.21
CA ASN A 117 0.49 8.73 16.83
C ASN A 117 -0.32 8.27 15.60
N MET A 118 -1.31 9.09 15.23
CA MET A 118 -2.09 8.90 14.02
C MET A 118 -1.88 10.08 13.05
N GLN A 119 -1.88 9.76 11.77
CA GLN A 119 -1.73 10.73 10.68
C GLN A 119 -2.87 10.62 9.69
N LYS A 120 -3.24 11.74 9.08
CA LYS A 120 -4.19 11.82 7.97
C LYS A 120 -3.45 12.06 6.66
N PHE A 121 -3.61 11.15 5.72
CA PHE A 121 -3.11 11.23 4.37
C PHE A 121 -4.28 11.61 3.45
N THR A 122 -4.09 12.63 2.64
CA THR A 122 -5.07 13.09 1.65
C THR A 122 -4.35 13.43 0.35
N ARG A 123 -5.07 13.51 -0.76
CA ARG A 123 -4.50 13.98 -2.03
C ARG A 123 -3.94 15.40 -1.93
N GLY A 124 -4.49 16.23 -1.04
CA GLY A 124 -4.25 17.67 -0.99
C GLY A 124 -5.10 18.42 -2.02
N ASP A 125 -5.30 19.71 -1.79
CA ASP A 125 -6.15 20.58 -2.63
C ASP A 125 -5.35 21.41 -3.65
N ASP A 126 -4.04 21.25 -3.67
CA ASP A 126 -3.13 22.04 -4.52
C ASP A 126 -2.89 21.33 -5.86
N LEU A 127 -3.23 22.01 -6.95
CA LEU A 127 -3.03 21.55 -8.33
C LEU A 127 -1.55 21.33 -8.69
N LEU A 128 -0.63 21.95 -7.94
CA LEU A 128 0.81 21.81 -8.14
C LEU A 128 1.43 20.66 -7.33
N MET A 129 0.72 20.13 -6.33
CA MET A 129 1.26 19.05 -5.51
C MET A 129 1.17 17.71 -6.25
N GLN A 130 2.35 17.13 -6.51
CA GLN A 130 2.48 15.80 -7.11
C GLN A 130 2.42 14.66 -6.09
N SER A 131 2.36 14.97 -4.78
CA SER A 131 2.36 14.01 -3.69
C SER A 131 1.25 14.26 -2.67
N HIS A 132 0.80 13.20 -2.01
CA HIS A 132 -0.11 13.24 -0.88
C HIS A 132 0.31 14.24 0.21
N LYS A 133 -0.69 14.90 0.82
CA LYS A 133 -0.53 15.73 2.01
C LYS A 133 -0.67 14.86 3.26
N VAL A 134 0.32 14.95 4.14
CA VAL A 134 0.30 14.32 5.47
C VAL A 134 0.00 15.40 6.52
N THR A 135 -0.90 15.09 7.44
CA THR A 135 -1.20 15.95 8.58
C THR A 135 -1.22 15.10 9.84
N ASP A 136 -0.43 15.48 10.84
CA ASP A 136 -0.50 14.85 12.16
C ASP A 136 -1.84 15.17 12.82
N LEU A 137 -2.46 14.17 13.43
CA LEU A 137 -3.72 14.33 14.13
C LEU A 137 -3.49 14.32 15.64
N ASP A 138 -4.22 15.17 16.36
CA ASP A 138 -4.23 15.15 17.82
C ASP A 138 -4.92 13.88 18.32
N SER A 139 -4.24 13.13 19.18
CA SER A 139 -4.72 11.89 19.78
C SER A 139 -5.98 12.09 20.64
N GLN A 140 -6.24 13.30 21.16
CA GLN A 140 -7.46 13.57 21.95
C GLN A 140 -8.71 13.63 21.07
N GLU A 141 -8.61 14.27 19.92
CA GLU A 141 -9.70 14.41 18.96
C GLU A 141 -9.87 13.15 18.11
N TYR A 142 -8.75 12.57 17.70
CA TYR A 142 -8.70 11.46 16.76
C TYR A 142 -8.13 10.22 17.44
N SER A 143 -8.97 9.55 18.24
CA SER A 143 -8.64 8.24 18.82
C SER A 143 -9.08 7.10 17.88
N LEU A 144 -8.52 5.91 18.10
CA LEU A 144 -8.86 4.69 17.35
C LEU A 144 -10.37 4.44 17.35
N GLU A 145 -11.01 4.60 18.51
CA GLU A 145 -12.42 4.33 18.76
C GLU A 145 -13.33 5.32 18.03
N LYS A 146 -12.88 6.56 17.84
CA LYS A 146 -13.63 7.59 17.11
C LYS A 146 -13.51 7.43 15.60
N VAL A 147 -12.33 7.04 15.11
CA VAL A 147 -12.03 7.06 13.67
C VAL A 147 -12.35 5.74 12.97
N ALA A 148 -12.02 4.59 13.57
CA ALA A 148 -12.23 3.29 12.94
C ALA A 148 -13.69 3.03 12.51
N PRO A 149 -14.72 3.35 13.32
CA PRO A 149 -16.12 3.14 12.92
C PRO A 149 -16.58 3.99 11.74
N GLN A 150 -15.88 5.09 11.44
CA GLN A 150 -16.20 5.99 10.33
C GLN A 150 -15.60 5.55 8.99
N CYS A 151 -14.78 4.50 8.99
CA CYS A 151 -14.02 4.07 7.81
C CYS A 151 -14.77 2.98 7.02
N ASP A 152 -14.79 3.15 5.69
CA ASP A 152 -15.33 2.16 4.76
C ASP A 152 -14.43 0.92 4.64
N VAL A 153 -13.13 1.11 4.84
CA VAL A 153 -12.10 0.07 4.70
C VAL A 153 -11.15 0.12 5.89
N ILE A 154 -10.83 -1.03 6.47
CA ILE A 154 -9.82 -1.18 7.52
C ILE A 154 -8.75 -2.18 7.04
N ILE A 155 -7.50 -1.73 7.06
CA ILE A 155 -6.33 -2.48 6.60
C ILE A 155 -5.37 -2.62 7.78
N THR A 156 -5.02 -3.84 8.17
CA THR A 156 -4.05 -4.09 9.25
C THR A 156 -2.80 -4.80 8.73
N GLY A 157 -1.67 -4.50 9.37
CA GLY A 157 -0.39 -5.10 9.01
C GLY A 157 0.58 -5.21 10.18
N VAL A 158 0.11 -5.38 11.41
CA VAL A 158 0.98 -5.42 12.58
C VAL A 158 1.67 -6.79 12.66
N PRO A 159 3.01 -6.86 12.62
CA PRO A 159 3.77 -8.11 12.63
C PRO A 159 3.90 -8.69 14.05
N SER A 160 2.77 -8.83 14.75
CA SER A 160 2.69 -9.40 16.09
C SER A 160 1.47 -10.31 16.21
N ASP A 161 1.68 -11.51 16.72
CA ASP A 161 0.60 -12.48 16.99
C ASP A 161 -0.27 -12.05 18.17
N SER A 162 0.28 -11.25 19.10
CA SER A 162 -0.46 -10.71 20.25
C SER A 162 -1.40 -9.56 19.87
N TYR A 163 -1.17 -8.92 18.73
CA TYR A 163 -2.01 -7.81 18.30
C TYR A 163 -3.34 -8.32 17.73
N LYS A 164 -4.44 -7.80 18.27
CA LYS A 164 -5.80 -8.02 17.79
C LYS A 164 -6.50 -6.67 17.65
N PHE A 165 -7.04 -6.41 16.47
CA PHE A 165 -7.81 -5.21 16.22
C PHE A 165 -9.20 -5.37 16.86
N PRO A 166 -9.67 -4.38 17.65
CA PRO A 166 -10.95 -4.47 18.34
C PRO A 166 -12.12 -4.59 17.34
N THR A 167 -12.84 -5.71 17.39
CA THR A 167 -13.92 -6.02 16.41
C THR A 167 -15.17 -5.15 16.64
N GLU A 168 -15.34 -4.66 17.86
CA GLU A 168 -16.35 -3.68 18.27
C GLU A 168 -16.27 -2.38 17.47
N LEU A 169 -15.06 -1.96 17.08
CA LEU A 169 -14.83 -0.71 16.33
C LEU A 169 -15.06 -0.84 14.83
N VAL A 170 -15.32 -2.04 14.34
CA VAL A 170 -15.61 -2.29 12.93
C VAL A 170 -17.12 -2.13 12.70
N SER A 171 -17.47 -1.19 11.83
CA SER A 171 -18.85 -0.98 11.39
C SER A 171 -19.34 -2.09 10.46
N ASN A 172 -20.65 -2.32 10.44
CA ASN A 172 -21.24 -3.33 9.56
C ASN A 172 -21.03 -2.97 8.09
N GLY A 173 -20.60 -3.94 7.29
CA GLY A 173 -20.33 -3.75 5.87
C GLY A 173 -18.94 -3.16 5.55
N THR A 174 -18.11 -2.85 6.55
CA THR A 174 -16.72 -2.41 6.34
C THR A 174 -15.91 -3.50 5.63
N MET A 175 -15.06 -3.10 4.68
CA MET A 175 -14.13 -3.99 4.00
C MET A 175 -12.88 -4.16 4.86
N VAL A 176 -12.53 -5.40 5.22
CA VAL A 176 -11.43 -5.66 6.15
C VAL A 176 -10.33 -6.46 5.45
N ILE A 177 -9.09 -5.99 5.55
CA ILE A 177 -7.93 -6.62 4.92
C ILE A 177 -6.80 -6.74 5.92
N ASN A 178 -6.23 -7.94 6.04
CA ASN A 178 -5.00 -8.17 6.80
C ASN A 178 -3.85 -8.50 5.83
N PHE A 179 -2.79 -7.68 5.85
CA PHE A 179 -1.57 -7.95 5.11
C PHE A 179 -0.40 -8.44 5.97
N SER A 180 -0.59 -8.52 7.29
CA SER A 180 0.40 -9.13 8.18
C SER A 180 0.46 -10.65 7.94
N SER A 181 1.63 -11.24 8.22
CA SER A 181 1.75 -12.69 8.37
C SER A 181 1.01 -13.20 9.60
N ALA A 182 0.91 -12.36 10.64
CA ALA A 182 0.16 -12.64 11.86
C ALA A 182 -1.33 -12.38 11.68
N LYS A 183 -2.18 -13.11 12.42
CA LYS A 183 -3.63 -12.91 12.41
C LYS A 183 -4.00 -11.72 13.29
N ASN A 184 -4.25 -10.56 12.68
CA ASN A 184 -4.60 -9.33 13.41
C ASN A 184 -6.10 -9.17 13.74
N PHE A 185 -6.97 -10.05 13.23
CA PHE A 185 -8.41 -10.02 13.50
C PHE A 185 -8.89 -11.36 14.04
N ASP A 186 -9.81 -11.33 15.00
CA ASP A 186 -10.51 -12.52 15.47
C ASP A 186 -11.54 -13.01 14.45
N ASP A 187 -11.98 -14.27 14.56
CA ASP A 187 -12.91 -14.86 13.60
C ASP A 187 -14.32 -14.22 13.64
N SER A 188 -14.65 -13.54 14.74
CA SER A 188 -15.88 -12.76 14.89
C SER A 188 -16.01 -11.64 13.85
N ILE A 189 -14.89 -11.18 13.26
CA ILE A 189 -14.90 -10.15 12.22
C ILE A 189 -15.77 -10.52 11.02
N LYS A 190 -15.92 -11.81 10.73
CA LYS A 190 -16.73 -12.33 9.61
C LYS A 190 -18.22 -12.03 9.76
N GLN A 191 -18.69 -11.74 10.97
CA GLN A 191 -20.08 -11.40 11.24
C GLN A 191 -20.39 -9.92 10.98
N LYS A 192 -19.36 -9.06 10.95
CA LYS A 192 -19.51 -7.60 10.78
C LYS A 192 -18.98 -7.09 9.45
N ALA A 193 -17.82 -7.58 9.02
CA ALA A 193 -17.18 -7.14 7.79
C ALA A 193 -18.05 -7.54 6.58
N GLY A 194 -18.21 -6.61 5.64
CA GLY A 194 -18.92 -6.90 4.39
C GLY A 194 -18.14 -7.92 3.56
N LEU A 195 -16.82 -7.71 3.45
CA LEU A 195 -15.87 -8.68 2.90
C LEU A 195 -14.61 -8.67 3.76
N TYR A 196 -14.04 -9.86 3.98
CA TYR A 196 -12.83 -10.04 4.77
C TYR A 196 -11.76 -10.78 3.98
N VAL A 197 -10.58 -10.18 3.86
CA VAL A 197 -9.38 -10.76 3.26
C VAL A 197 -8.37 -11.08 4.37
N PRO A 198 -8.22 -12.35 4.78
CA PRO A 198 -7.39 -12.73 5.93
C PRO A 198 -5.88 -12.65 5.66
N SER A 199 -5.47 -12.72 4.40
CA SER A 199 -4.07 -12.62 3.98
C SER A 199 -3.97 -12.19 2.53
N ILE A 200 -2.93 -11.40 2.19
CA ILE A 200 -2.65 -10.94 0.83
C ILE A 200 -1.58 -11.76 0.10
N GLY A 201 -0.97 -12.75 0.77
CA GLY A 201 0.26 -13.40 0.29
C GLY A 201 0.17 -13.94 -1.15
N LYS A 202 -0.94 -14.61 -1.51
CA LYS A 202 -1.16 -15.14 -2.86
C LYS A 202 -1.23 -14.05 -3.93
N VAL A 203 -1.83 -12.90 -3.58
CA VAL A 203 -1.91 -11.75 -4.50
C VAL A 203 -0.53 -11.11 -4.64
N THR A 204 0.24 -11.02 -3.55
CA THR A 204 1.62 -10.52 -3.58
C THR A 204 2.50 -11.36 -4.53
N VAL A 205 2.41 -12.69 -4.47
CA VAL A 205 3.12 -13.59 -5.41
C VAL A 205 2.70 -13.32 -6.85
N SER A 206 1.41 -13.10 -7.10
CA SER A 206 0.91 -12.78 -8.44
C SER A 206 1.44 -11.42 -8.93
N MET A 207 1.54 -10.42 -8.06
CA MET A 207 2.10 -9.11 -8.39
C MET A 207 3.60 -9.18 -8.64
N LEU A 208 4.32 -10.03 -7.92
CA LEU A 208 5.73 -10.32 -8.14
C LEU A 208 5.94 -10.93 -9.54
N LEU A 209 5.17 -11.94 -9.92
CA LEU A 209 5.25 -12.55 -11.26
C LEU A 209 4.95 -11.51 -12.37
N ARG A 210 3.97 -10.64 -12.15
CA ARG A 210 3.69 -9.52 -13.06
C ARG A 210 4.88 -8.55 -13.17
N ASN A 211 5.51 -8.21 -12.05
CA ASN A 211 6.68 -7.32 -12.04
C ASN A 211 7.89 -7.97 -12.73
N LEU A 212 8.11 -9.28 -12.57
CA LEU A 212 9.13 -10.02 -13.30
C LEU A 212 8.95 -9.88 -14.82
N LEU A 213 7.75 -10.13 -15.34
CA LEU A 213 7.46 -9.95 -16.77
C LEU A 213 7.69 -8.51 -17.23
N ARG A 214 7.40 -7.52 -16.37
CA ARG A 214 7.68 -6.11 -16.68
C ARG A 214 9.18 -5.84 -16.80
N LEU A 215 9.98 -6.36 -15.87
CA LEU A 215 11.43 -6.16 -15.87
C LEU A 215 12.10 -6.83 -17.07
N ILE A 216 11.66 -8.04 -17.45
CA ILE A 216 12.10 -8.73 -18.67
C ILE A 216 11.85 -7.85 -19.90
N ARG A 217 10.61 -7.34 -20.06
CA ARG A 217 10.26 -6.46 -21.17
C ARG A 217 11.07 -5.16 -21.18
N ASN A 218 11.33 -4.57 -20.01
CA ASN A 218 12.19 -3.40 -19.92
C ASN A 218 13.64 -3.75 -20.34
N GLY A 219 14.13 -4.94 -20.00
CA GLY A 219 15.42 -5.46 -20.47
C GLY A 219 15.49 -5.56 -22.00
N GLU A 220 14.46 -6.13 -22.64
CA GLU A 220 14.38 -6.20 -24.11
C GLU A 220 14.38 -4.82 -24.79
N ILE A 221 13.81 -3.80 -24.14
CA ILE A 221 13.84 -2.42 -24.62
C ILE A 221 15.27 -1.86 -24.52
N ARG A 222 15.95 -2.05 -23.38
CA ARG A 222 17.35 -1.62 -23.18
C ARG A 222 18.29 -2.27 -24.20
N GLU A 223 18.13 -3.56 -24.45
CA GLU A 223 18.97 -4.28 -25.42
C GLU A 223 18.71 -3.83 -26.86
N ARG A 224 17.49 -3.43 -27.22
CA ARG A 224 17.21 -2.85 -28.53
C ARG A 224 17.79 -1.46 -28.69
N ALA A 225 17.77 -0.63 -27.65
CA ALA A 225 18.34 0.72 -27.68
C ALA A 225 19.89 0.75 -27.76
N LYS A 226 20.56 -0.36 -27.43
CA LYS A 226 22.02 -0.51 -27.56
C LYS A 226 22.48 -0.90 -28.96
N LYS A 227 21.57 -1.37 -29.82
CA LYS A 227 21.85 -1.76 -31.21
C LYS A 227 21.64 -0.58 -32.15
#